data_AF-A0A436WZ61-F1
#
_entry.id   AF-A0A436WZ61-F1
#
_cell.length_a   1.000
_cell.length_b   1.000
_cell.length_c   1.000
_cell.angle_alpha   90.00
_cell.angle_beta   90.00
_cell.angle_gamma   90.00
#
_symmetry.space_group_name_H-M   'P 1'
#
loop_
_entity.id
_entity.type
_entity.pdbx_description
1 polymer ?
#
loop_
_entity_poly.entity_id
_entity_poly.type
_entity_poly.pdbx_seq_one_letter_code
_entity_poly.pdbx_strand_id
1 'polypeptide(L)'
;MTYPVERMGKCHRHGETTFRRAGKQANGSPMYKCPMCKNARARAYNKRNPQAGKKTNARRLAKRVQIVALFGGECIRCGYSKSTAALHFHHRDGAMKSFQIACREMWRPHADIVAEASKCDLICANCHCELHFADGTMGPKKRLNALSETHQERNT
;
A
#
# COMPACT_ATOMS: atom_id res chain seq x y z
N MET A 1 2.78 -26.12 -25.47
CA MET A 1 2.54 -24.71 -25.84
C MET A 1 2.45 -23.86 -24.58
N THR A 2 3.34 -22.88 -24.42
CA THR A 2 3.33 -21.94 -23.30
C THR A 2 2.41 -20.77 -23.65
N TYR A 3 1.36 -20.54 -22.86
CA TYR A 3 0.43 -19.43 -23.09
C TYR A 3 0.94 -18.15 -22.41
N PRO A 4 0.96 -17.01 -23.11
CA PRO A 4 1.47 -15.77 -22.54
C PRO A 4 0.57 -15.24 -21.42
N VAL A 5 1.14 -14.51 -20.47
CA VAL A 5 0.36 -13.92 -19.35
C VAL A 5 -0.58 -12.82 -19.86
N GLU A 6 -0.14 -12.12 -20.89
CA GLU A 6 -0.85 -11.02 -21.53
C GLU A 6 -0.95 -11.26 -23.04
N ARG A 7 -2.00 -10.74 -23.66
CA ARG A 7 -2.15 -10.77 -25.12
C ARG A 7 -2.86 -9.51 -25.60
N MET A 8 -2.41 -8.97 -26.74
CA MET A 8 -3.09 -7.83 -27.36
C MET A 8 -4.41 -8.29 -28.01
N GLY A 9 -5.42 -7.44 -28.03
CA GLY A 9 -6.66 -7.71 -28.75
C GLY A 9 -7.67 -6.57 -28.66
N LYS A 10 -8.79 -6.72 -29.36
CA LYS A 10 -9.86 -5.72 -29.37
C LYS A 10 -10.96 -6.06 -28.37
N CYS A 11 -11.26 -5.14 -27.48
CA CYS A 11 -12.40 -5.17 -26.57
C CYS A 11 -13.57 -4.38 -27.14
N HIS A 12 -14.76 -4.97 -27.20
CA HIS A 12 -15.99 -4.29 -27.63
C HIS A 12 -16.34 -3.00 -26.87
N ARG A 13 -15.81 -2.80 -25.65
CA ARG A 13 -16.09 -1.60 -24.83
C ARG A 13 -14.97 -0.57 -24.79
N HIS A 14 -13.73 -0.99 -25.06
CA HIS A 14 -12.54 -0.16 -24.81
C HIS A 14 -11.55 -0.16 -25.98
N GLY A 15 -11.96 -0.61 -27.17
CA GLY A 15 -11.08 -0.68 -28.33
C GLY A 15 -9.90 -1.63 -28.12
N GLU A 16 -8.74 -1.27 -28.66
CA GLU A 16 -7.51 -2.06 -28.53
C GLU A 16 -6.97 -2.03 -27.10
N THR A 17 -6.70 -3.20 -26.53
CA THR A 17 -6.24 -3.32 -25.15
C THR A 17 -5.47 -4.61 -24.91
N THR A 18 -4.62 -4.59 -23.89
CA THR A 18 -3.90 -5.76 -23.41
C THR A 18 -4.81 -6.59 -22.50
N PHE A 19 -5.20 -7.78 -22.96
CA PHE A 19 -5.94 -8.74 -22.17
C PHE A 19 -5.01 -9.51 -21.23
N ARG A 20 -5.46 -9.77 -20.00
CA ARG A 20 -4.70 -10.52 -18.99
C ARG A 20 -5.33 -11.87 -18.72
N ARG A 21 -4.51 -12.90 -18.55
CA ARG A 21 -4.95 -14.25 -18.17
C ARG A 21 -5.66 -14.19 -16.82
N ALA A 22 -6.84 -14.78 -16.74
CA ALA A 22 -7.75 -14.68 -15.59
C ALA A 22 -8.26 -16.05 -15.09
N GLY A 23 -7.84 -17.15 -15.71
CA GLY A 23 -8.24 -18.50 -15.35
C GLY A 23 -8.12 -19.46 -16.54
N LYS A 24 -8.84 -20.58 -16.47
CA LYS A 24 -8.98 -21.55 -17.55
C LYS A 24 -10.44 -21.63 -18.00
N GLN A 25 -10.64 -21.91 -19.27
CA GLN A 25 -11.93 -22.28 -19.85
C GLN A 25 -12.22 -23.77 -19.56
N ALA A 26 -13.43 -24.23 -19.82
CA ALA A 26 -13.83 -25.63 -19.59
C ALA A 26 -12.97 -26.63 -20.40
N ASN A 27 -12.53 -26.23 -21.60
CA ASN A 27 -11.62 -27.01 -22.45
C ASN A 27 -10.13 -26.92 -22.03
N GLY A 28 -9.82 -26.36 -20.85
CA GLY A 28 -8.47 -26.20 -20.34
C GLY A 28 -7.66 -25.03 -20.92
N SER A 29 -8.16 -24.36 -21.97
CA SER A 29 -7.48 -23.20 -22.58
C SER A 29 -7.47 -21.99 -21.64
N PRO A 30 -6.45 -21.12 -21.70
CA PRO A 30 -6.41 -19.92 -20.87
C PRO A 30 -7.53 -18.95 -21.21
N MET A 31 -8.25 -18.51 -20.18
CA MET A 31 -9.23 -17.45 -20.28
C MET A 31 -8.54 -16.10 -20.11
N TYR A 32 -8.72 -15.20 -21.08
CA TYR A 32 -8.21 -13.83 -21.03
C TYR A 32 -9.35 -12.83 -20.82
N LYS A 33 -9.12 -11.81 -19.98
CA LYS A 33 -10.12 -10.75 -19.71
C LYS A 33 -9.49 -9.38 -19.90
N CYS A 34 -10.26 -8.44 -20.46
CA CYS A 34 -9.89 -7.03 -20.52
C CYS A 34 -9.81 -6.46 -19.09
N PRO A 35 -8.67 -5.87 -18.68
CA PRO A 35 -8.49 -5.30 -17.35
C PRO A 35 -9.48 -4.17 -17.03
N MET A 36 -9.79 -3.33 -18.01
CA MET A 36 -10.75 -2.24 -17.86
C MET A 36 -12.17 -2.76 -17.60
N CYS A 37 -12.64 -3.75 -18.38
CA CYS A 37 -13.92 -4.41 -18.15
C CYS A 37 -13.98 -5.09 -16.77
N LYS A 38 -12.90 -5.76 -16.36
CA LYS A 38 -12.80 -6.39 -15.04
C LYS A 38 -12.93 -5.34 -13.92
N ASN A 39 -12.23 -4.22 -14.05
CA ASN A 39 -12.25 -3.14 -13.07
C ASN A 39 -13.61 -2.44 -13.01
N ALA A 40 -14.25 -2.17 -14.16
CA ALA A 40 -15.58 -1.58 -14.23
C ALA A 40 -16.62 -2.45 -13.52
N ARG A 41 -16.58 -3.77 -13.72
CA ARG A 41 -17.45 -4.73 -13.01
C ARG A 41 -17.20 -4.72 -11.50
N ALA A 42 -15.93 -4.73 -11.07
CA ALA A 42 -15.59 -4.66 -9.66
C ALA A 42 -16.07 -3.36 -9.00
N ARG A 43 -15.90 -2.21 -9.68
CA ARG A 43 -16.42 -0.91 -9.23
C ARG A 43 -17.95 -0.92 -9.09
N ALA A 44 -18.66 -1.44 -10.09
CA ALA A 44 -20.11 -1.55 -10.05
C ALA A 44 -20.61 -2.46 -8.91
N TYR A 45 -19.94 -3.61 -8.70
CA TYR A 45 -20.24 -4.50 -7.59
C TYR A 45 -20.03 -3.81 -6.23
N ASN A 46 -18.89 -3.14 -6.04
CA ASN A 46 -18.58 -2.43 -4.80
C ASN A 46 -19.54 -1.27 -4.54
N LYS A 47 -19.99 -0.57 -5.58
CA LYS A 47 -21.00 0.49 -5.47
C LYS A 47 -22.34 -0.05 -4.98
N ARG A 48 -22.75 -1.24 -5.46
CA ARG A 48 -23.99 -1.93 -5.04
C ARG A 48 -23.87 -2.59 -3.67
N ASN A 49 -22.65 -2.96 -3.25
CA ASN A 49 -22.38 -3.70 -2.02
C ASN A 49 -21.32 -2.98 -1.15
N PRO A 50 -21.57 -1.74 -0.69
CA PRO A 50 -20.60 -0.98 0.07
C PRO A 50 -20.18 -1.68 1.38
N GLN A 51 -21.07 -2.50 1.96
CA GLN A 51 -20.80 -3.29 3.15
C GLN A 51 -19.68 -4.32 2.96
N ALA A 52 -19.55 -4.91 1.76
CA ALA A 52 -18.47 -5.87 1.46
C ALA A 52 -17.08 -5.20 1.52
N GLY A 53 -16.98 -3.96 1.02
CA GLY A 53 -15.77 -3.15 1.13
C GLY A 53 -15.45 -2.78 2.58
N LYS A 54 -16.47 -2.36 3.35
CA LYS A 54 -16.33 -2.04 4.79
C LYS A 54 -15.80 -3.24 5.59
N LYS A 55 -16.39 -4.43 5.42
CA LYS A 55 -15.94 -5.67 6.09
C LYS A 55 -14.47 -6.00 5.75
N THR A 56 -14.10 -5.86 4.48
CA THR A 56 -12.72 -6.12 4.04
C THR A 56 -11.73 -5.13 4.68
N ASN A 57 -12.08 -3.85 4.73
CA ASN A 57 -11.23 -2.82 5.34
C ASN A 57 -11.13 -3.01 6.85
N ALA A 58 -12.21 -3.36 7.53
CA ALA A 58 -12.20 -3.66 8.97
C ALA A 58 -11.27 -4.83 9.29
N ARG A 59 -11.31 -5.92 8.51
CA ARG A 59 -10.40 -7.07 8.67
C ARG A 59 -8.93 -6.67 8.49
N ARG A 60 -8.63 -5.84 7.48
CA ARG A 60 -7.27 -5.36 7.22
C ARG A 60 -6.79 -4.44 8.34
N LEU A 61 -7.65 -3.57 8.86
CA LEU A 61 -7.34 -2.70 9.98
C LEU A 61 -7.06 -3.50 11.25
N ALA A 62 -7.93 -4.47 11.59
CA ALA A 62 -7.72 -5.34 12.75
C ALA A 62 -6.37 -6.07 12.67
N LYS A 63 -6.05 -6.65 11.50
CA LYS A 63 -4.75 -7.28 11.27
C LYS A 63 -3.59 -6.29 11.40
N ARG A 64 -3.72 -5.08 10.87
CA ARG A 64 -2.69 -4.04 11.00
C ARG A 64 -2.44 -3.69 12.47
N VAL A 65 -3.49 -3.54 13.27
CA VAL A 65 -3.36 -3.25 14.71
C VAL A 65 -2.61 -4.36 15.42
N GLN A 66 -2.94 -5.64 15.14
CA GLN A 66 -2.22 -6.79 15.68
C GLN A 66 -0.73 -6.76 15.32
N ILE A 67 -0.41 -6.54 14.05
CA ILE A 67 0.98 -6.47 13.59
C ILE A 67 1.71 -5.30 14.26
N VAL A 68 1.11 -4.11 14.32
CA VAL A 68 1.73 -2.96 15.01
C VAL A 68 2.02 -3.25 16.48
N ALA A 69 1.08 -3.89 17.19
CA ALA A 69 1.25 -4.28 18.59
C ALA A 69 2.39 -5.30 18.79
N LEU A 70 2.56 -6.25 17.86
CA LEU A 70 3.66 -7.23 17.90
C LEU A 70 5.04 -6.58 17.77
N PHE A 71 5.13 -5.39 17.18
CA PHE A 71 6.37 -4.65 16.95
C PHE A 71 6.52 -3.45 17.90
N GLY A 72 5.92 -3.51 19.09
CA GLY A 72 6.07 -2.53 20.16
C GLY A 72 4.96 -1.48 20.24
N GLY A 73 4.16 -1.30 19.19
CA GLY A 73 3.01 -0.40 19.22
C GLY A 73 3.32 1.10 19.22
N GLU A 74 4.60 1.47 19.14
CA GLU A 74 5.06 2.86 19.20
C GLU A 74 6.21 3.12 18.24
N CYS A 75 6.48 4.40 17.97
CA CYS A 75 7.62 4.81 17.18
C CYS A 75 8.92 4.58 17.96
N ILE A 76 9.82 3.77 17.43
CA ILE A 76 11.12 3.48 18.09
C ILE A 76 12.02 4.71 18.22
N ARG A 77 11.78 5.78 17.44
CA ARG A 77 12.61 7.01 17.48
C ARG A 77 12.10 8.08 18.43
N CYS A 78 10.78 8.21 18.61
CA CYS A 78 10.18 9.31 19.36
C CYS A 78 9.07 8.91 20.33
N GLY A 79 8.78 7.61 20.47
CA GLY A 79 7.75 7.10 21.39
C GLY A 79 6.31 7.40 20.99
N TYR A 80 6.05 7.92 19.79
CA TYR A 80 4.68 8.19 19.35
C TYR A 80 3.85 6.90 19.30
N SER A 81 2.79 6.83 20.10
CA SER A 81 1.89 5.66 20.21
C SER A 81 0.40 6.02 20.13
N LYS A 82 0.07 7.29 19.84
CA LYS A 82 -1.32 7.79 19.86
C LYS A 82 -2.20 7.25 18.72
N SER A 83 -1.61 6.86 17.60
CA SER A 83 -2.37 6.38 16.43
C SER A 83 -1.58 5.37 15.59
N THR A 84 -2.13 4.16 15.46
CA THR A 84 -1.59 3.11 14.60
C THR A 84 -1.63 3.48 13.11
N ALA A 85 -2.46 4.46 12.73
CA ALA A 85 -2.53 4.98 11.37
C ALA A 85 -1.30 5.84 11.01
N ALA A 86 -0.69 6.49 12.00
CA ALA A 86 0.50 7.32 11.82
C ALA A 86 1.80 6.53 12.01
N LEU A 87 1.73 5.24 12.36
CA LEU A 87 2.89 4.35 12.42
C LEU A 87 3.12 3.65 11.08
N HIS A 88 4.38 3.56 10.69
CA HIS A 88 4.84 3.00 9.43
C HIS A 88 6.01 2.05 9.68
N PHE A 89 6.08 0.99 8.87
CA PHE A 89 7.22 0.08 8.84
C PHE A 89 8.22 0.63 7.83
N HIS A 90 9.34 1.15 8.33
CA HIS A 90 10.46 1.62 7.54
C HIS A 90 11.45 0.47 7.35
N HIS A 91 11.71 0.07 6.11
CA HIS A 91 12.70 -0.97 5.82
C HIS A 91 14.11 -0.44 6.12
N ARG A 92 14.87 -1.15 6.98
CA ARG A 92 16.27 -0.80 7.27
C ARG A 92 17.17 -0.87 6.04
N ASP A 93 16.92 -1.86 5.18
CA ASP A 93 17.49 -1.94 3.84
C ASP A 93 16.36 -2.12 2.82
N GLY A 94 16.20 -1.11 1.97
CA GLY A 94 15.20 -1.09 0.90
C GLY A 94 15.42 -2.15 -0.18
N ALA A 95 16.64 -2.69 -0.34
CA ALA A 95 16.95 -3.75 -1.30
C ALA A 95 16.48 -5.14 -0.80
N MET A 96 16.37 -5.34 0.51
CA MET A 96 15.94 -6.62 1.10
C MET A 96 14.41 -6.79 1.19
N LYS A 97 13.65 -5.77 0.78
CA LYS A 97 12.19 -5.78 0.88
C LYS A 97 11.55 -6.67 -0.18
N SER A 98 10.64 -7.51 0.24
CA SER A 98 9.79 -8.28 -0.69
C SER A 98 8.56 -7.47 -1.09
N PHE A 99 8.04 -6.65 -0.16
CA PHE A 99 6.86 -5.81 -0.37
C PHE A 99 6.76 -4.71 0.69
N GLN A 100 5.95 -3.69 0.41
CA GLN A 100 5.64 -2.64 1.38
C GLN A 100 4.62 -3.13 2.42
N ILE A 101 4.81 -2.78 3.70
CA ILE A 101 3.84 -3.13 4.75
C ILE A 101 2.85 -1.98 4.95
N ALA A 102 1.81 -1.94 4.11
CA ALA A 102 0.69 -1.03 4.27
C ALA A 102 -0.63 -1.79 4.49
N CYS A 103 -1.70 -1.04 4.77
CA CYS A 103 -3.02 -1.62 5.03
C CYS A 103 -3.53 -2.44 3.82
N ARG A 104 -3.07 -2.09 2.61
CA ARG A 104 -3.40 -2.81 1.38
C ARG A 104 -2.80 -4.21 1.35
N GLU A 105 -1.64 -4.46 1.94
CA GLU A 105 -0.94 -5.74 1.91
C GLU A 105 -1.41 -6.71 3.01
N MET A 106 -2.32 -6.27 3.89
CA MET A 106 -2.94 -7.09 4.94
C MET A 106 -3.83 -8.24 4.41
N TRP A 107 -3.92 -8.43 3.08
CA TRP A 107 -4.48 -9.66 2.48
C TRP A 107 -3.48 -10.82 2.44
N ARG A 108 -2.17 -10.57 2.58
CA ARG A 108 -1.14 -11.60 2.62
C ARG A 108 -1.27 -12.48 3.88
N PRO A 109 -0.72 -13.70 3.89
CA PRO A 109 -0.61 -14.53 5.10
C PRO A 109 -0.01 -13.76 6.29
N HIS A 110 -0.39 -14.14 7.52
CA HIS A 110 0.13 -13.48 8.73
C HIS A 110 1.65 -13.68 8.85
N ALA A 111 2.14 -14.91 8.65
CA ALA A 111 3.56 -15.25 8.71
C ALA A 111 4.40 -14.39 7.75
N ASP A 112 4.00 -14.25 6.49
CA ASP A 112 4.71 -13.41 5.51
C ASP A 112 4.84 -11.95 5.97
N ILE A 113 3.78 -11.40 6.56
CA ILE A 113 3.80 -10.01 7.03
C ILE A 113 4.73 -9.85 8.22
N VAL A 114 4.71 -10.79 9.17
CA VAL A 114 5.61 -10.77 10.33
C VAL A 114 7.07 -10.92 9.88
N ALA A 115 7.35 -11.83 8.94
CA ALA A 115 8.67 -12.05 8.39
C ALA A 115 9.21 -10.84 7.60
N GLU A 116 8.32 -10.06 6.96
CA GLU A 116 8.73 -8.81 6.33
C GLU A 116 8.87 -7.67 7.36
N ALA A 117 7.98 -7.61 8.36
CA ALA A 117 8.00 -6.60 9.41
C ALA A 117 9.24 -6.72 10.31
N SER A 118 9.79 -7.92 10.49
CA SER A 118 11.05 -8.13 11.22
C SER A 118 12.25 -7.45 10.58
N LYS A 119 12.19 -7.13 9.29
CA LYS A 119 13.21 -6.36 8.55
C LYS A 119 13.02 -4.85 8.66
N CYS A 120 11.97 -4.40 9.33
CA CYS A 120 11.56 -3.02 9.38
C CYS A 120 11.68 -2.45 10.80
N ASP A 121 11.78 -1.13 10.86
CA ASP A 121 11.66 -0.33 12.07
C ASP A 121 10.26 0.29 12.11
N LEU A 122 9.58 0.17 13.25
CA LEU A 122 8.27 0.80 13.44
C LEU A 122 8.47 2.26 13.85
N ILE A 123 8.14 3.19 12.96
CA ILE A 123 8.33 4.64 13.19
C ILE A 123 7.10 5.45 12.81
N CYS A 124 6.95 6.64 13.37
CA CYS A 124 5.85 7.54 13.01
C CYS A 124 6.09 8.22 11.65
N ALA A 125 5.02 8.75 11.06
CA ALA A 125 5.05 9.42 9.76
C ALA A 125 6.08 10.56 9.69
N ASN A 126 6.25 11.32 10.77
CA ASN A 126 7.22 12.42 10.82
C ASN A 126 8.66 11.90 10.78
N CYS A 127 9.01 10.97 11.66
CA CYS A 127 10.33 10.33 11.67
C CYS A 127 10.62 9.60 10.35
N HIS A 128 9.61 9.01 9.71
CA HIS A 128 9.75 8.37 8.42
C HIS A 128 10.08 9.38 7.30
N CYS A 129 9.41 10.55 7.30
CA CYS A 129 9.71 11.63 6.37
C CYS A 129 11.12 12.18 6.57
N GLU A 130 11.57 12.36 7.82
CA GLU A 130 12.92 12.81 8.15
C GLU A 130 14.00 11.84 7.65
N LEU A 131 13.81 10.52 7.81
CA LEU A 131 14.74 9.51 7.30
C LEU A 131 14.81 9.56 5.77
N HIS A 132 13.67 9.55 5.09
CA HIS A 132 13.65 9.66 3.63
C HIS A 132 14.29 10.95 3.10
N PHE A 133 14.21 12.04 3.85
CA PHE A 133 14.90 13.29 3.55
C PHE A 133 16.42 13.16 3.72
N ALA A 134 16.88 12.56 4.82
CA ALA A 134 18.30 12.32 5.08
C ALA A 134 18.92 11.36 4.04
N ASP A 135 18.19 10.32 3.64
CA ASP A 135 18.62 9.31 2.67
C ASP A 135 18.59 9.81 1.21
N GLY A 136 18.12 11.04 0.96
CA GLY A 136 18.00 11.61 -0.38
C GLY A 136 16.98 10.89 -1.28
N THR A 137 16.11 10.05 -0.71
CA THR A 137 15.12 9.24 -1.46
C THR A 137 13.84 10.00 -1.79
N MET A 138 13.69 11.23 -1.29
CA MET A 138 12.64 12.16 -1.73
C MET A 138 13.15 13.08 -2.84
N GLY A 139 12.39 13.19 -3.93
CA GLY A 139 12.67 14.15 -5.01
C GLY A 139 12.70 15.62 -4.54
N PRO A 140 13.18 16.56 -5.37
CA PRO A 140 13.51 17.92 -4.95
C PRO A 140 12.25 18.65 -4.47
N LYS A 141 12.08 18.76 -3.15
CA LYS A 141 11.14 19.69 -2.53
C LYS A 141 11.95 20.83 -1.93
N LYS A 142 11.56 22.06 -2.28
CA LYS A 142 12.15 23.32 -1.83
C LYS A 142 12.45 23.24 -0.32
N ARG A 143 13.71 23.46 0.06
CA ARG A 143 14.10 23.70 1.45
C ARG A 143 13.22 24.82 1.97
N LEU A 144 12.50 24.59 3.06
CA LEU A 144 11.82 25.67 3.77
C LEU A 144 12.88 26.41 4.61
N ASN A 145 13.82 27.08 3.94
CA ASN A 145 14.68 28.08 4.55
C ASN A 145 13.86 29.37 4.71
N ALA A 146 12.87 29.39 5.60
CA ALA A 146 12.11 30.62 5.92
C ALA A 146 11.21 30.43 7.16
N LEU A 147 11.77 30.09 8.32
CA LEU A 147 11.02 30.16 9.59
C LEU A 147 11.84 30.73 10.76
N SER A 148 12.92 31.49 10.49
CA SER A 148 13.66 32.21 11.53
C SER A 148 13.33 33.69 11.64
N GLU A 149 12.35 34.25 10.89
CA GLU A 149 12.15 35.72 10.89
C GLU A 149 10.72 36.27 11.04
N THR A 150 9.64 35.48 11.19
CA THR A 150 8.28 36.08 11.25
C THR A 150 7.34 35.53 12.33
N HIS A 151 7.85 35.15 13.50
CA HIS A 151 7.00 34.83 14.65
C HIS A 151 7.23 35.75 15.86
N GLN A 152 7.45 37.05 15.61
CA GLN A 152 7.30 38.09 16.64
C GLN A 152 5.93 38.80 16.62
N GLU A 153 5.03 38.47 15.68
CA GLU A 153 3.70 39.09 15.60
C GLU A 153 2.58 38.05 15.66
N ARG A 154 2.43 37.41 16.82
CA ARG A 154 1.15 36.86 17.27
C ARG A 154 1.02 37.19 18.75
N ASN A 155 0.85 38.48 19.02
CA ASN A 155 0.62 39.01 20.35
C ASN A 155 -0.54 40.02 20.27
N THR A 156 -1.76 39.52 20.49
CA THR A 156 -2.92 40.14 21.18
C THR A 156 -4.08 39.16 21.14
#